data_AF-A0A962C8B4-F1
#
_entry.id   AF-A0A962C8B4-F1
#
_cell.length_a   1.000
_cell.length_b   1.000
_cell.length_c   1.000
_cell.angle_alpha   90.00
_cell.angle_beta   90.00
_cell.angle_gamma   90.00
#
_symmetry.space_group_name_H-M   'P 1'
#
loop_
_entity.id
_entity.type
_entity.pdbx_description
1 polymer ?
#
loop_
_entity_poly.entity_id
_entity_poly.type
_entity_poly.pdbx_seq_one_letter_code
_entity_poly.pdbx_strand_id
1 'polypeptide(L)'
;MFAMIGFSASSAIAATASADIQAYADRANFSADLSSREITRYIVTYAADAAERSSSVALQSDLARVARETGMKVSHVRTLATGAELLSVTPTAARGSMLAASSREARAQAVMVAFAKNPAVAYVEPDRIMQVALSPNDTYYSNQWDLFESTGGMNQTSAWDISTGSGVRVAVIDTGITPHSDLSGQTIGGYDFISTSADARDGNGRDSNPNDEGDWFNSTECGTGYASNSSWHGTHVTGTIAALTNNSKGVAGIAYGAKVVPVRVLGRCGGSVSDIVDGIVWASGGSVSGVPSNPNPARVINMSLGGSGA
;
A
#
# COMPACT_ATOMS: atom_id res chain seq x y z
N MET A 1 4.28 69.10 -28.82
CA MET A 1 5.11 68.49 -27.77
C MET A 1 4.15 67.75 -26.83
N PHE A 2 3.78 66.52 -27.18
CA PHE A 2 2.89 65.67 -26.38
C PHE A 2 3.75 64.55 -25.80
N ALA A 3 3.89 64.53 -24.48
CA ALA A 3 4.53 63.44 -23.75
C ALA A 3 3.46 62.37 -23.46
N MET A 4 3.57 61.21 -24.11
CA MET A 4 2.84 60.01 -23.71
C MET A 4 3.52 59.42 -22.48
N ILE A 5 2.78 59.35 -21.37
CA ILE A 5 3.14 58.55 -20.20
C ILE A 5 2.65 57.14 -20.48
N GLY A 6 3.56 56.22 -20.78
CA GLY A 6 3.26 54.80 -20.94
C GLY A 6 3.01 54.13 -19.59
N PHE A 7 1.82 53.56 -19.41
CA PHE A 7 1.53 52.64 -18.30
C PHE A 7 2.12 51.27 -18.62
N SER A 8 3.08 50.81 -17.80
CA SER A 8 3.54 49.42 -17.80
C SER A 8 2.53 48.56 -17.04
N ALA A 9 1.78 47.72 -17.75
CA ALA A 9 0.93 46.72 -17.12
C ALA A 9 1.80 45.59 -16.52
N SER A 10 1.83 45.49 -15.18
CA SER A 10 2.27 44.28 -14.50
C SER A 10 1.15 43.24 -14.59
N SER A 11 1.30 42.25 -15.47
CA SER A 11 0.40 41.10 -15.53
C SER A 11 0.70 40.16 -14.37
N ALA A 12 -0.05 40.30 -13.26
CA ALA A 12 -0.12 39.29 -12.22
C ALA A 12 -0.89 38.08 -12.78
N ILE A 13 -0.25 36.92 -12.86
CA ILE A 13 -0.91 35.68 -13.30
C ILE A 13 -1.91 35.24 -12.22
N ALA A 14 -3.19 35.19 -12.61
CA ALA A 14 -4.25 34.47 -11.90
C ALA A 14 -4.06 32.95 -12.08
N ALA A 15 -4.68 32.13 -11.22
CA ALA A 15 -4.56 30.67 -11.19
C ALA A 15 -4.45 29.99 -12.58
N THR A 16 -3.61 28.96 -12.69
CA THR A 16 -3.33 28.22 -13.93
C THR A 16 -4.64 27.77 -14.62
N ALA A 17 -4.84 28.17 -15.86
CA ALA A 17 -6.05 27.79 -16.61
C ALA A 17 -6.01 26.30 -17.01
N SER A 18 -7.16 25.63 -17.03
CA SER A 18 -7.27 24.22 -17.46
C SER A 18 -6.74 24.00 -18.88
N ALA A 19 -6.88 24.99 -19.77
CA ALA A 19 -6.32 24.96 -21.12
C ALA A 19 -4.78 24.92 -21.14
N ASP A 20 -4.11 25.62 -20.23
CA ASP A 20 -2.65 25.59 -20.11
C ASP A 20 -2.17 24.21 -19.62
N ILE A 21 -2.88 23.60 -18.65
CA ILE A 21 -2.58 22.24 -18.18
C ILE A 21 -2.69 21.24 -19.33
N GLN A 22 -3.76 21.33 -20.13
CA GLN A 22 -3.95 20.44 -21.27
C GLN A 22 -2.89 20.67 -22.37
N ALA A 23 -2.52 21.92 -22.66
CA ALA A 23 -1.55 22.26 -23.69
C ALA A 23 -0.13 21.77 -23.37
N TYR A 24 0.22 21.65 -22.08
CA TYR A 24 1.55 21.27 -21.62
C TYR A 24 1.61 19.89 -20.94
N ALA A 25 0.55 19.09 -21.04
CA ALA A 25 0.46 17.78 -20.36
C ALA A 25 1.60 16.81 -20.71
N ASP A 26 2.11 16.87 -21.94
CA ASP A 26 3.23 16.02 -22.40
C ASP A 26 4.60 16.50 -21.92
N ARG A 27 4.67 17.71 -21.33
CA ARG A 27 5.92 18.40 -20.95
C ARG A 27 5.99 18.71 -19.46
N ALA A 28 4.96 18.36 -18.68
CA ALA A 28 4.89 18.61 -17.26
C ALA A 28 4.16 17.48 -16.51
N ASN A 29 4.67 17.10 -15.33
CA ASN A 29 4.05 16.06 -14.50
C ASN A 29 2.89 16.61 -13.65
N PHE A 30 1.70 16.77 -14.25
CA PHE A 30 0.49 17.20 -13.54
C PHE A 30 -0.22 16.08 -12.76
N SER A 31 0.17 14.82 -12.94
CA SER A 31 -0.43 13.68 -12.23
C SER A 31 0.21 13.39 -10.87
N ALA A 32 1.33 14.06 -10.55
CA ALA A 32 1.92 14.01 -9.23
C ALA A 32 0.97 14.58 -8.15
N ASP A 33 1.04 14.07 -6.92
CA ASP A 33 0.35 14.70 -5.80
C ASP A 33 1.06 16.02 -5.40
N LEU A 34 0.37 17.14 -5.67
CA LEU A 34 0.80 18.51 -5.42
C LEU A 34 0.12 19.13 -4.18
N SER A 35 -0.73 18.38 -3.49
CA SER A 35 -1.62 18.88 -2.44
C SER A 35 -1.08 18.61 -1.03
N SER A 36 -0.43 17.46 -0.84
CA SER A 36 0.00 16.97 0.48
C SER A 36 1.03 17.87 1.16
N ARG A 37 1.95 18.47 0.40
CA ARG A 37 2.99 19.38 0.91
C ARG A 37 3.27 20.50 -0.09
N GLU A 38 3.82 21.60 0.41
CA GLU A 38 4.29 22.68 -0.45
C GLU A 38 5.44 22.19 -1.34
N ILE A 39 5.31 22.32 -2.65
CA ILE A 39 6.37 21.97 -3.60
C ILE A 39 7.29 23.19 -3.79
N THR A 40 8.48 23.09 -3.24
CA THR A 40 9.50 24.16 -3.34
C THR A 40 10.69 23.80 -4.23
N ARG A 41 10.69 22.60 -4.82
CA ARG A 41 11.76 22.14 -5.71
C ARG A 41 11.19 21.47 -6.95
N TYR A 42 11.86 21.67 -8.08
CA TYR A 42 11.45 21.21 -9.39
C TYR A 42 12.66 20.68 -10.15
N ILE A 43 12.47 19.59 -10.89
CA ILE A 43 13.44 19.03 -11.83
C ILE A 43 13.03 19.51 -13.22
N VAL A 44 13.92 20.23 -13.90
CA VAL A 44 13.68 20.74 -15.26
C VAL A 44 14.70 20.12 -16.20
N THR A 45 14.20 19.36 -17.17
CA THR A 45 15.02 18.79 -18.24
C THR A 45 14.91 19.67 -19.47
N TYR A 46 16.03 20.23 -19.91
CA TYR A 46 16.12 20.94 -21.19
C TYR A 46 16.44 19.97 -22.34
N ALA A 47 16.00 20.28 -23.56
CA ALA A 47 16.30 19.53 -24.77
C ALA A 47 17.82 19.41 -24.99
N ALA A 48 18.27 18.34 -25.65
CA ALA A 48 19.71 18.02 -25.76
C ALA A 48 20.55 19.14 -26.40
N ASP A 49 19.96 19.90 -27.32
CA ASP A 49 20.56 21.01 -28.06
C ASP A 49 20.25 22.39 -27.44
N ALA A 50 19.51 22.44 -26.33
CA ALA A 50 19.16 23.69 -25.66
C ALA A 50 20.39 24.41 -25.10
N ALA A 51 20.45 25.73 -25.31
CA ALA A 51 21.54 26.57 -24.81
C ALA A 51 21.61 26.56 -23.28
N GLU A 52 20.49 26.39 -22.59
CA GLU A 52 20.38 26.31 -21.14
C GLU A 52 21.20 25.17 -20.54
N ARG A 53 21.49 24.09 -21.29
CA ARG A 53 22.35 22.97 -20.82
C ARG A 53 23.84 23.31 -20.79
N SER A 54 24.27 24.28 -21.59
CA SER A 54 25.70 24.58 -21.80
C SER A 54 26.08 26.03 -21.48
N SER A 55 25.11 26.92 -21.28
CA SER A 55 25.30 28.34 -20.99
C SER A 55 24.57 28.74 -19.72
N SER A 56 25.35 29.10 -18.70
CA SER A 56 24.83 29.63 -17.44
C SER A 56 24.02 30.92 -17.64
N VAL A 57 24.34 31.71 -18.67
CA VAL A 57 23.61 32.92 -19.03
C VAL A 57 22.23 32.58 -19.60
N ALA A 58 22.15 31.58 -20.49
CA ALA A 58 20.87 31.13 -21.05
C ALA A 58 19.97 30.57 -19.94
N LEU A 59 20.52 29.70 -19.08
CA LEU A 59 19.79 29.16 -17.93
C LEU A 59 19.29 30.29 -17.02
N GLN A 60 20.16 31.22 -16.60
CA GLN A 60 19.77 32.34 -15.74
C GLN A 60 18.68 33.24 -16.36
N SER A 61 18.73 33.42 -17.69
CA SER A 61 17.69 34.18 -18.41
C SER A 61 16.32 33.51 -18.30
N ASP A 62 16.26 32.17 -18.48
CA ASP A 62 15.02 31.41 -18.35
C ASP A 62 14.51 31.38 -16.90
N LEU A 63 15.40 31.17 -15.92
CA LEU A 63 15.02 31.24 -14.50
C LEU A 63 14.45 32.62 -14.12
N ALA A 64 15.05 33.70 -14.65
CA ALA A 64 14.56 35.06 -14.43
C ALA A 64 13.22 35.32 -15.13
N ARG A 65 12.97 34.71 -16.30
CA ARG A 65 11.67 34.75 -16.98
C ARG A 65 10.60 34.08 -16.13
N VAL A 66 10.84 32.85 -15.67
CA VAL A 66 9.90 32.10 -14.81
C VAL A 66 9.65 32.85 -13.50
N ALA A 67 10.68 33.45 -12.89
CA ALA A 67 10.52 34.27 -11.69
C ALA A 67 9.59 35.48 -11.91
N ARG A 68 9.72 36.16 -13.07
CA ARG A 68 8.83 37.28 -13.43
C ARG A 68 7.40 36.83 -13.70
N GLU A 69 7.21 35.75 -14.44
CA GLU A 69 5.89 35.22 -14.79
C GLU A 69 5.12 34.75 -13.55
N THR A 70 5.79 34.02 -12.68
CA THR A 70 5.16 33.42 -11.49
C THR A 70 5.13 34.36 -10.29
N GLY A 71 5.95 35.42 -10.28
CA GLY A 71 6.16 36.23 -9.09
C GLY A 71 6.74 35.43 -7.92
N MET A 72 7.58 34.44 -8.22
CA MET A 72 8.29 33.61 -7.24
C MET A 72 9.80 33.77 -7.38
N LYS A 73 10.53 33.50 -6.29
CA LYS A 73 11.99 33.42 -6.34
C LYS A 73 12.36 32.05 -6.90
N VAL A 74 13.03 32.05 -8.04
CA VAL A 74 13.59 30.86 -8.69
C VAL A 74 15.11 30.89 -8.51
N SER A 75 15.71 29.77 -8.13
CA SER A 75 17.16 29.66 -7.95
C SER A 75 17.66 28.29 -8.38
N HIS A 76 18.77 28.25 -9.10
CA HIS A 76 19.44 27.01 -9.45
C HIS A 76 20.10 26.38 -8.20
N VAL A 77 19.86 25.09 -7.96
CA VAL A 77 20.43 24.35 -6.84
C VAL A 77 21.67 23.58 -7.30
N ARG A 78 21.48 22.71 -8.30
CA ARG A 78 22.54 21.90 -8.93
C ARG A 78 22.01 21.20 -10.17
N THR A 79 22.93 20.79 -11.04
CA THR A 79 22.64 19.86 -12.12
C THR A 79 22.65 18.41 -11.60
N LEU A 80 21.65 17.61 -12.00
CA LEU A 80 21.53 16.19 -11.66
C LEU A 80 22.41 15.33 -12.57
N ALA A 81 22.65 14.07 -12.19
CA ALA A 81 23.42 13.12 -13.00
C ALA A 81 22.80 12.85 -14.39
N THR A 82 21.48 13.02 -14.51
CA THR A 82 20.74 12.95 -15.79
C THR A 82 20.99 14.17 -16.70
N GLY A 83 21.67 15.19 -16.18
CA GLY A 83 21.85 16.49 -16.84
C GLY A 83 20.59 17.37 -16.83
N ALA A 84 19.63 17.08 -15.95
CA ALA A 84 18.49 17.95 -15.65
C ALA A 84 18.86 18.94 -14.53
N GLU A 85 18.22 20.11 -14.49
CA GLU A 85 18.48 21.13 -13.49
C GLU A 85 17.54 20.98 -12.30
N LEU A 86 18.10 20.90 -11.09
CA LEU A 86 17.34 20.98 -9.85
C LEU A 86 17.20 22.46 -9.46
N LEU A 87 15.96 22.92 -9.35
CA LEU A 87 15.62 24.30 -9.08
C LEU A 87 14.85 24.43 -7.76
N SER A 88 15.13 25.48 -7.01
CA SER A 88 14.35 25.89 -5.84
C SER A 88 13.42 27.02 -6.25
N VAL A 89 12.13 26.87 -5.99
CA VAL A 89 11.11 27.89 -6.25
C VAL A 89 10.35 28.15 -4.96
N THR A 90 10.44 29.38 -4.46
CA THR A 90 9.80 29.78 -3.20
C THR A 90 8.97 31.03 -3.40
N PRO A 91 7.79 31.15 -2.75
CA PRO A 91 7.00 32.38 -2.79
C PRO A 91 7.82 33.58 -2.33
N THR A 92 7.81 34.67 -3.10
CA THR A 92 8.31 35.96 -2.60
C THR A 92 7.22 36.64 -1.78
N ALA A 93 7.59 37.20 -0.63
CA ALA A 93 6.70 37.94 0.28
C ALA A 93 6.20 39.28 -0.29
N ALA A 94 6.14 39.42 -1.62
CA ALA A 94 5.59 40.59 -2.27
C ALA A 94 4.10 40.67 -1.94
N ARG A 95 3.73 41.68 -1.14
CA ARG A 95 2.33 41.99 -0.80
C ARG A 95 1.53 42.11 -2.10
N GLY A 96 0.55 41.23 -2.30
CA GLY A 96 -0.37 41.27 -3.44
C GLY A 96 -0.17 40.23 -4.55
N SER A 97 0.77 39.28 -4.43
CA SER A 97 0.83 38.16 -5.39
C SER A 97 -0.39 37.23 -5.21
N MET A 98 -1.31 37.25 -6.18
CA MET A 98 -2.50 36.38 -6.22
C MET A 98 -2.11 34.89 -6.20
N LEU A 99 -0.95 34.56 -6.77
CA LEU A 99 -0.40 33.20 -6.77
C LEU A 99 0.19 32.80 -5.41
N ALA A 100 0.79 33.72 -4.65
CA ALA A 100 1.19 33.42 -3.28
C ALA A 100 -0.02 33.07 -2.38
N ALA A 101 -1.20 33.63 -2.69
CA ALA A 101 -2.46 33.37 -1.98
C ALA A 101 -3.25 32.15 -2.50
N SER A 102 -2.82 31.48 -3.58
CA SER A 102 -3.55 30.35 -4.17
C SER A 102 -3.29 29.02 -3.44
N SER A 103 -3.93 27.92 -3.86
CA SER A 103 -3.67 26.59 -3.30
C SER A 103 -2.24 26.12 -3.62
N ARG A 104 -1.74 25.15 -2.84
CA ARG A 104 -0.42 24.52 -3.07
C ARG A 104 -0.32 23.95 -4.48
N GLU A 105 -1.37 23.25 -4.88
CA GLU A 105 -1.52 22.68 -6.21
C GLU A 105 -1.48 23.75 -7.31
N ALA A 106 -2.26 24.83 -7.14
CA ALA A 106 -2.28 25.92 -8.12
C ALA A 106 -0.92 26.60 -8.26
N ARG A 107 -0.18 26.79 -7.16
CA ARG A 107 1.20 27.29 -7.20
C ARG A 107 2.11 26.35 -7.98
N ALA A 108 2.08 25.06 -7.68
CA ALA A 108 2.94 24.08 -8.35
C ALA A 108 2.64 23.94 -9.84
N GLN A 109 1.35 23.89 -10.22
CA GLN A 109 0.93 23.87 -11.62
C GLN A 109 1.40 25.12 -12.37
N ALA A 110 1.31 26.30 -11.77
CA ALA A 110 1.76 27.55 -12.38
C ALA A 110 3.28 27.57 -12.64
N VAL A 111 4.09 27.01 -11.72
CA VAL A 111 5.55 26.85 -11.94
C VAL A 111 5.81 25.93 -13.12
N MET A 112 5.19 24.76 -13.14
CA MET A 112 5.41 23.77 -14.19
C MET A 112 4.99 24.31 -15.56
N VAL A 113 3.83 24.98 -15.66
CA VAL A 113 3.41 25.65 -16.89
C VAL A 113 4.40 26.75 -17.32
N ALA A 114 4.90 27.56 -16.38
CA ALA A 114 5.86 28.63 -16.71
C ALA A 114 7.19 28.08 -17.27
N PHE A 115 7.66 26.94 -16.78
CA PHE A 115 8.81 26.25 -17.39
C PHE A 115 8.45 25.63 -18.75
N ALA A 116 7.34 24.89 -18.85
CA ALA A 116 6.92 24.22 -20.08
C ALA A 116 6.64 25.19 -21.25
N LYS A 117 6.33 26.46 -20.96
CA LYS A 117 6.21 27.54 -21.97
C LYS A 117 7.50 27.79 -22.76
N ASN A 118 8.68 27.54 -22.18
CA ASN A 118 9.94 27.63 -22.93
C ASN A 118 10.07 26.39 -23.84
N PRO A 119 10.12 26.52 -25.19
CA PRO A 119 10.25 25.38 -26.10
C PRO A 119 11.54 24.56 -25.87
N ALA A 120 12.57 25.14 -25.25
CA ALA A 120 13.79 24.44 -24.89
C ALA A 120 13.62 23.45 -23.71
N VAL A 121 12.53 23.52 -22.93
CA VAL A 121 12.25 22.58 -21.83
C VAL A 121 11.65 21.29 -22.38
N ALA A 122 12.37 20.17 -22.32
CA ALA A 122 11.83 18.88 -22.69
C ALA A 122 10.76 18.40 -21.68
N TYR A 123 11.02 18.55 -20.38
CA TYR A 123 10.11 18.10 -19.32
C TYR A 123 10.33 18.83 -18.00
N VAL A 124 9.26 19.04 -17.20
CA VAL A 124 9.34 19.57 -15.84
C VAL A 124 8.50 18.75 -14.86
N GLU A 125 9.04 18.48 -13.67
CA GLU A 125 8.34 17.74 -12.62
C GLU A 125 8.70 18.26 -11.22
N PRO A 126 7.83 18.05 -10.21
CA PRO A 126 8.16 18.40 -8.83
C PRO A 126 9.24 17.45 -8.26
N ASP A 127 10.27 18.00 -7.60
CA ASP A 127 11.24 17.22 -6.81
C ASP A 127 10.60 16.86 -5.46
N ARG A 128 9.96 15.70 -5.40
CA ARG A 128 9.22 15.24 -4.22
C ARG A 128 10.14 14.47 -3.28
N ILE A 129 9.92 14.65 -1.99
CA ILE A 129 10.48 13.76 -0.99
C ILE A 129 9.72 12.44 -1.07
N MET A 130 10.37 11.43 -1.65
CA MET A 130 9.88 10.06 -1.60
C MET A 130 10.12 9.49 -0.21
N GLN A 131 9.09 8.91 0.38
CA GLN A 131 9.23 8.12 1.61
C GLN A 131 9.48 6.65 1.23
N VAL A 132 10.15 5.92 2.11
CA VAL A 132 10.26 4.47 1.98
C VAL A 132 8.85 3.94 2.20
N ALA A 133 8.14 3.62 1.11
CA ALA A 133 6.89 2.88 1.17
C ALA A 133 7.25 1.41 0.95
N LEU A 134 7.05 0.58 1.96
CA LEU A 134 7.16 -0.86 1.76
C LEU A 134 5.99 -1.34 0.90
N SER A 135 6.18 -1.33 -0.42
CA SER A 135 5.34 -2.10 -1.32
C SER A 135 5.94 -3.49 -1.44
N PRO A 136 5.24 -4.55 -1.02
CA PRO A 136 5.73 -5.90 -1.16
C PRO A 136 6.06 -6.27 -2.61
N ASN A 137 7.04 -7.15 -2.80
CA ASN A 137 7.46 -7.62 -4.13
C ASN A 137 6.72 -8.90 -4.60
N ASP A 138 5.70 -9.33 -3.85
CA ASP A 138 4.95 -10.56 -4.08
C ASP A 138 4.10 -10.49 -5.35
N THR A 139 4.09 -11.58 -6.13
CA THR A 139 3.60 -11.59 -7.53
C THR A 139 2.16 -11.12 -7.70
N TYR A 140 1.30 -11.41 -6.72
CA TYR A 140 -0.13 -11.09 -6.75
C TYR A 140 -0.52 -10.01 -5.74
N TYR A 141 0.45 -9.29 -5.15
CA TYR A 141 0.15 -8.19 -4.21
C TYR A 141 -0.79 -7.14 -4.83
N SER A 142 -0.63 -6.83 -6.13
CA SER A 142 -1.51 -5.89 -6.84
C SER A 142 -2.98 -6.31 -6.88
N ASN A 143 -3.28 -7.60 -6.65
CA ASN A 143 -4.65 -8.12 -6.64
C ASN A 143 -5.29 -8.02 -5.25
N GLN A 144 -4.52 -7.74 -4.21
CA GLN A 144 -4.98 -7.59 -2.83
C GLN A 144 -5.38 -6.15 -2.54
N TRP A 145 -6.38 -5.68 -3.28
CA TRP A 145 -6.94 -4.33 -3.18
C TRP A 145 -7.31 -3.95 -1.72
N ASP A 146 -7.73 -4.94 -0.94
CA ASP A 146 -8.11 -4.85 0.47
C ASP A 146 -6.95 -4.40 1.38
N LEU A 147 -5.69 -4.50 0.92
CA LEU A 147 -4.54 -4.05 1.70
C LEU A 147 -4.26 -2.55 1.53
N PHE A 148 -4.52 -1.96 0.36
CA PHE A 148 -3.98 -0.63 0.02
C PHE A 148 -4.97 0.37 -0.59
N GLU A 149 -6.10 -0.05 -1.16
CA GLU A 149 -7.00 0.89 -1.84
C GLU A 149 -7.68 1.86 -0.88
N SER A 150 -7.98 3.08 -1.35
CA SER A 150 -8.51 4.16 -0.50
C SER A 150 -9.97 3.96 -0.08
N THR A 151 -10.78 3.27 -0.91
CA THR A 151 -12.21 3.09 -0.63
C THR A 151 -12.49 1.93 0.31
N GLY A 152 -11.88 0.77 0.03
CA GLY A 152 -12.16 -0.49 0.74
C GLY A 152 -10.93 -1.13 1.39
N GLY A 153 -9.76 -0.49 1.32
CA GLY A 153 -8.52 -1.04 1.84
C GLY A 153 -8.28 -0.71 3.32
N MET A 154 -7.42 -1.50 3.96
CA MET A 154 -7.05 -1.39 5.37
C MET A 154 -5.84 -0.47 5.61
N ASN A 155 -5.32 0.19 4.58
CA ASN A 155 -4.13 1.06 4.64
C ASN A 155 -2.89 0.36 5.26
N GLN A 156 -2.63 -0.88 4.83
CA GLN A 156 -1.55 -1.71 5.37
C GLN A 156 -0.16 -1.19 5.02
N THR A 157 0.01 -0.54 3.86
CA THR A 157 1.30 0.07 3.47
C THR A 157 1.81 1.06 4.51
N SER A 158 0.93 1.91 5.05
CA SER A 158 1.28 2.84 6.14
C SER A 158 1.56 2.11 7.46
N ALA A 159 0.87 0.99 7.72
CA ALA A 159 1.06 0.23 8.95
C ALA A 159 2.40 -0.54 8.96
N TRP A 160 2.82 -1.08 7.81
CA TRP A 160 4.07 -1.83 7.67
C TRP A 160 5.32 -0.97 7.85
N ASP A 161 5.22 0.33 7.63
CA ASP A 161 6.30 1.28 7.98
C ASP A 161 6.52 1.38 9.50
N ILE A 162 5.57 0.91 10.32
CA ILE A 162 5.61 0.94 11.78
C ILE A 162 5.80 -0.46 12.37
N SER A 163 5.03 -1.45 11.92
CA SER A 163 5.08 -2.82 12.44
C SER A 163 4.53 -3.84 11.44
N THR A 164 5.09 -5.04 11.51
CA THR A 164 4.70 -6.21 10.70
C THR A 164 4.08 -7.32 11.55
N GLY A 165 3.87 -7.08 12.84
CA GLY A 165 3.39 -8.09 13.79
C GLY A 165 4.48 -9.02 14.35
N SER A 166 5.76 -8.69 14.15
CA SER A 166 6.89 -9.47 14.67
C SER A 166 6.77 -9.77 16.16
N GLY A 167 6.92 -11.05 16.54
CA GLY A 167 6.80 -11.52 17.93
C GLY A 167 5.36 -11.76 18.42
N VAL A 168 4.35 -11.44 17.61
CA VAL A 168 2.95 -11.76 17.89
C VAL A 168 2.62 -13.17 17.41
N ARG A 169 1.77 -13.86 18.18
CA ARG A 169 1.20 -15.16 17.83
C ARG A 169 -0.31 -15.03 17.65
N VAL A 170 -0.81 -15.51 16.53
CA VAL A 170 -2.24 -15.52 16.20
C VAL A 170 -2.70 -16.97 16.10
N ALA A 171 -3.70 -17.39 16.87
CA ALA A 171 -4.31 -18.69 16.67
C ALA A 171 -5.39 -18.59 15.59
N VAL A 172 -5.41 -19.52 14.65
CA VAL A 172 -6.47 -19.66 13.65
C VAL A 172 -7.25 -20.91 13.97
N ILE A 173 -8.47 -20.71 14.49
CA ILE A 173 -9.40 -21.78 14.85
C ILE A 173 -10.29 -22.02 13.63
N ASP A 174 -9.97 -23.06 12.85
CA ASP A 174 -10.51 -23.24 11.49
C ASP A 174 -10.37 -24.70 10.97
N THR A 175 -10.35 -24.92 9.65
CA THR A 175 -10.24 -26.25 9.01
C THR A 175 -8.86 -26.92 9.12
N GLY A 176 -7.89 -26.21 9.69
CA GLY A 176 -6.49 -26.63 9.77
C GLY A 176 -5.60 -25.86 8.79
N ILE A 177 -4.46 -26.45 8.47
CA ILE A 177 -3.48 -25.87 7.55
C ILE A 177 -2.98 -26.87 6.51
N THR A 178 -2.83 -26.44 5.27
CA THR A 178 -2.19 -27.21 4.21
C THR A 178 -0.73 -26.80 4.05
N PRO A 179 0.21 -27.73 3.77
CA PRO A 179 1.58 -27.39 3.38
C PRO A 179 1.58 -26.49 2.13
N HIS A 180 1.73 -25.19 2.34
CA HIS A 180 1.73 -24.20 1.27
C HIS A 180 3.07 -23.49 1.22
N SER A 181 3.67 -23.41 0.03
CA SER A 181 4.99 -22.81 -0.16
C SER A 181 5.08 -21.34 0.26
N ASP A 182 3.96 -20.62 0.25
CA ASP A 182 3.86 -19.21 0.67
C ASP A 182 3.53 -19.04 2.16
N LEU A 183 3.41 -20.14 2.90
CA LEU A 183 3.21 -20.17 4.35
C LEU A 183 4.36 -20.89 5.06
N SER A 184 5.44 -21.23 4.33
CA SER A 184 6.58 -21.97 4.87
C SER A 184 7.20 -21.22 6.04
N GLY A 185 7.22 -21.86 7.21
CA GLY A 185 7.75 -21.25 8.44
C GLY A 185 6.87 -20.14 9.03
N GLN A 186 5.68 -19.85 8.50
CA GLN A 186 4.73 -18.90 9.08
C GLN A 186 3.85 -19.51 10.16
N THR A 187 3.69 -20.84 10.16
CA THR A 187 3.00 -21.56 11.23
C THR A 187 3.98 -22.09 12.28
N ILE A 188 3.50 -22.22 13.52
CA ILE A 188 4.27 -22.76 14.65
C ILE A 188 3.39 -23.64 15.55
N GLY A 189 3.78 -24.91 15.68
CA GLY A 189 2.98 -25.90 16.43
C GLY A 189 1.55 -26.01 15.90
N GLY A 190 0.61 -26.18 16.81
CA GLY A 190 -0.82 -26.33 16.53
C GLY A 190 -1.38 -27.61 17.13
N TYR A 191 -2.68 -27.82 16.95
CA TYR A 191 -3.37 -29.01 17.44
C TYR A 191 -4.68 -29.24 16.69
N ASP A 192 -5.06 -30.49 16.53
CA ASP A 192 -6.36 -30.91 16.01
C ASP A 192 -7.29 -31.31 17.15
N PHE A 193 -8.43 -30.62 17.23
CA PHE A 193 -9.47 -30.85 18.23
C PHE A 193 -10.67 -31.63 17.71
N ILE A 194 -10.71 -32.02 16.43
CA ILE A 194 -11.83 -32.77 15.86
C ILE A 194 -11.89 -34.14 16.54
N SER A 195 -13.01 -34.41 17.21
CA SER A 195 -13.12 -35.58 18.06
C SER A 195 -13.34 -36.90 17.30
N THR A 196 -13.90 -36.85 16.09
CA THR A 196 -14.22 -38.07 15.31
C THR A 196 -13.37 -38.18 14.05
N SER A 197 -12.83 -39.38 13.78
CA SER A 197 -12.06 -39.65 12.57
C SER A 197 -12.86 -39.56 11.29
N ALA A 198 -14.18 -39.70 11.38
CA ALA A 198 -15.07 -39.54 10.25
C ALA A 198 -15.12 -38.07 9.79
N ASP A 199 -15.15 -37.13 10.72
CA ASP A 199 -15.20 -35.70 10.41
C ASP A 199 -13.80 -35.15 10.13
N ALA A 200 -12.79 -35.65 10.85
CA ALA A 200 -11.39 -35.25 10.70
C ALA A 200 -10.73 -35.79 9.43
N ARG A 201 -11.17 -36.95 8.91
CA ARG A 201 -10.64 -37.60 7.68
C ARG A 201 -9.12 -37.92 7.72
N ASP A 202 -8.48 -37.92 8.87
CA ASP A 202 -7.05 -38.25 9.08
C ASP A 202 -6.81 -39.66 9.65
N GLY A 203 -7.87 -40.34 10.10
CA GLY A 203 -7.81 -41.70 10.63
C GLY A 203 -7.92 -41.82 12.15
N ASN A 204 -8.01 -40.71 12.88
CA ASN A 204 -8.15 -40.69 14.34
C ASN A 204 -9.00 -39.50 14.82
N GLY A 205 -9.19 -39.37 16.14
CA GLY A 205 -9.68 -38.10 16.70
C GLY A 205 -8.49 -37.25 17.15
N ARG A 206 -8.77 -36.17 17.88
CA ARG A 206 -7.83 -35.22 18.51
C ARG A 206 -6.35 -35.65 18.55
N ASP A 207 -5.50 -34.89 17.89
CA ASP A 207 -4.06 -35.15 17.84
C ASP A 207 -3.24 -33.88 17.55
N SER A 208 -1.91 -34.01 17.48
CA SER A 208 -1.00 -32.88 17.34
C SER A 208 -0.76 -32.40 15.90
N ASN A 209 -1.41 -32.99 14.90
CA ASN A 209 -1.25 -32.67 13.48
C ASN A 209 -2.48 -31.89 12.96
N PRO A 210 -2.45 -30.55 12.95
CA PRO A 210 -3.57 -29.71 12.51
C PRO A 210 -3.68 -29.59 10.99
N ASN A 211 -3.25 -30.61 10.24
CA ASN A 211 -3.29 -30.57 8.79
C ASN A 211 -4.74 -30.55 8.30
N ASP A 212 -5.03 -29.68 7.33
CA ASP A 212 -6.31 -29.74 6.63
C ASP A 212 -6.29 -30.88 5.63
N GLU A 213 -7.01 -31.97 5.92
CA GLU A 213 -7.17 -33.13 5.04
C GLU A 213 -8.23 -32.92 3.93
N GLY A 214 -8.90 -31.77 3.95
CA GLY A 214 -9.98 -31.41 3.04
C GLY A 214 -11.37 -31.74 3.59
N ASP A 215 -12.22 -30.72 3.69
CA ASP A 215 -13.59 -30.80 4.19
C ASP A 215 -14.65 -31.15 3.11
N TRP A 216 -14.21 -31.58 1.92
CA TRP A 216 -15.10 -31.97 0.83
C TRP A 216 -16.13 -33.02 1.27
N PHE A 217 -17.29 -33.03 0.61
CA PHE A 217 -18.35 -33.99 0.90
C PHE A 217 -19.26 -34.23 -0.31
N ASN A 218 -19.85 -35.42 -0.36
CA ASN A 218 -20.91 -35.80 -1.29
C ASN A 218 -22.30 -35.40 -0.76
N SER A 219 -23.29 -35.38 -1.65
CA SER A 219 -24.66 -34.91 -1.36
C SER A 219 -25.39 -35.59 -0.20
N THR A 220 -24.95 -36.76 0.21
CA THR A 220 -25.56 -37.56 1.27
C THR A 220 -24.85 -37.45 2.63
N GLU A 221 -23.66 -36.84 2.70
CA GLU A 221 -22.81 -36.91 3.90
C GLU A 221 -23.16 -35.85 4.95
N CYS A 222 -23.55 -34.64 4.52
CA CYS A 222 -23.77 -33.50 5.44
C CYS A 222 -25.22 -33.04 5.55
N GLY A 223 -26.18 -33.81 5.05
CA GLY A 223 -27.61 -33.47 5.12
C GLY A 223 -28.04 -32.23 4.32
N THR A 224 -27.16 -31.71 3.45
CA THR A 224 -27.42 -30.50 2.64
C THR A 224 -28.07 -30.79 1.29
N GLY A 225 -27.99 -32.05 0.81
CA GLY A 225 -28.53 -32.45 -0.50
C GLY A 225 -27.65 -32.09 -1.70
N TYR A 226 -26.44 -31.57 -1.51
CA TYR A 226 -25.48 -31.25 -2.58
C TYR A 226 -24.04 -31.61 -2.19
N ALA A 227 -23.15 -31.78 -3.16
CA ALA A 227 -21.74 -32.06 -2.93
C ALA A 227 -20.89 -30.76 -2.96
N SER A 228 -19.78 -30.74 -2.22
CA SER A 228 -18.81 -29.63 -2.20
C SER A 228 -17.38 -30.13 -2.31
N ASN A 229 -16.53 -29.35 -2.96
CA ASN A 229 -15.08 -29.51 -2.94
C ASN A 229 -14.49 -29.00 -1.61
N SER A 230 -13.23 -29.35 -1.34
CA SER A 230 -12.51 -28.86 -0.18
C SER A 230 -12.36 -27.34 -0.23
N SER A 231 -12.62 -26.69 0.90
CA SER A 231 -12.57 -25.25 1.05
C SER A 231 -11.14 -24.71 1.20
N TRP A 232 -10.26 -25.48 1.86
CA TRP A 232 -8.93 -25.03 2.30
C TRP A 232 -8.99 -23.73 3.10
N HIS A 233 -10.10 -23.55 3.83
CA HIS A 233 -10.51 -22.29 4.41
C HIS A 233 -9.50 -21.76 5.43
N GLY A 234 -9.03 -22.62 6.35
CA GLY A 234 -8.01 -22.27 7.33
C GLY A 234 -6.67 -21.85 6.71
N THR A 235 -6.29 -22.44 5.57
CA THR A 235 -5.11 -22.05 4.80
C THR A 235 -5.28 -20.66 4.19
N HIS A 236 -6.44 -20.36 3.62
CA HIS A 236 -6.73 -19.03 3.08
C HIS A 236 -6.71 -17.96 4.18
N VAL A 237 -7.40 -18.21 5.29
CA VAL A 237 -7.42 -17.32 6.47
C VAL A 237 -6.02 -17.09 7.01
N THR A 238 -5.21 -18.15 7.14
CA THR A 238 -3.81 -18.05 7.58
C THR A 238 -2.97 -17.22 6.60
N GLY A 239 -3.18 -17.36 5.29
CA GLY A 239 -2.52 -16.55 4.26
C GLY A 239 -2.84 -15.07 4.38
N THR A 240 -4.12 -14.72 4.57
CA THR A 240 -4.53 -13.32 4.80
C THR A 240 -3.84 -12.73 6.04
N ILE A 241 -3.70 -13.50 7.12
CA ILE A 241 -3.04 -13.03 8.34
C ILE A 241 -1.53 -12.89 8.15
N ALA A 242 -0.86 -13.93 7.64
CA ALA A 242 0.60 -14.00 7.70
C ALA A 242 1.21 -14.83 6.55
N ALA A 243 0.75 -14.69 5.31
CA ALA A 243 1.55 -15.14 4.17
C ALA A 243 2.97 -14.55 4.22
N LEU A 244 3.94 -15.30 3.69
CA LEU A 244 5.31 -14.84 3.54
C LEU A 244 5.33 -13.65 2.57
N THR A 245 5.60 -12.46 3.09
CA THR A 245 5.68 -11.24 2.30
C THR A 245 7.13 -10.90 1.93
N ASN A 246 7.33 -10.29 0.77
CA ASN A 246 8.64 -9.96 0.19
C ASN A 246 9.48 -11.16 -0.26
N ASN A 247 8.83 -12.26 -0.65
CA ASN A 247 9.52 -13.47 -1.14
C ASN A 247 9.46 -13.62 -2.68
N SER A 248 8.96 -12.61 -3.38
CA SER A 248 8.77 -12.55 -4.84
C SER A 248 7.80 -13.60 -5.40
N LYS A 249 6.89 -14.11 -4.57
CA LYS A 249 5.94 -15.16 -4.91
C LYS A 249 4.60 -14.86 -4.26
N GLY A 250 3.53 -15.33 -4.87
CA GLY A 250 2.24 -15.43 -4.17
C GLY A 250 1.72 -14.06 -3.69
N VAL A 251 1.35 -14.00 -2.41
CA VAL A 251 0.58 -12.91 -1.79
C VAL A 251 1.25 -12.38 -0.53
N ALA A 252 0.87 -11.18 -0.10
CA ALA A 252 1.29 -10.60 1.17
C ALA A 252 0.29 -10.91 2.29
N GLY A 253 0.80 -11.17 3.51
CA GLY A 253 -0.01 -11.23 4.73
C GLY A 253 -0.14 -9.87 5.41
N ILE A 254 -1.24 -9.64 6.14
CA ILE A 254 -1.45 -8.40 6.92
C ILE A 254 -0.38 -8.20 7.99
N ALA A 255 -0.12 -9.25 8.77
CA ALA A 255 0.86 -9.29 9.85
C ALA A 255 1.94 -10.34 9.53
N TYR A 256 2.60 -10.18 8.39
CA TYR A 256 3.55 -11.17 7.86
C TYR A 256 4.79 -11.42 8.73
N GLY A 257 5.06 -10.59 9.74
CA GLY A 257 6.07 -10.85 10.77
C GLY A 257 5.58 -11.72 11.94
N ALA A 258 4.27 -11.90 12.11
CA ALA A 258 3.67 -12.76 13.12
C ALA A 258 3.87 -14.25 12.81
N LYS A 259 3.55 -15.11 13.79
CA LYS A 259 3.42 -16.56 13.57
C LYS A 259 2.00 -17.02 13.87
N VAL A 260 1.54 -17.99 13.10
CA VAL A 260 0.19 -18.55 13.23
C VAL A 260 0.23 -19.90 13.94
N VAL A 261 -0.67 -20.11 14.89
CA VAL A 261 -0.90 -21.40 15.55
C VAL A 261 -2.18 -21.98 14.95
N PRO A 262 -2.08 -22.96 14.04
CA PRO A 262 -3.26 -23.60 13.47
C PRO A 262 -3.95 -24.47 14.54
N VAL A 263 -5.23 -24.25 14.73
CA VAL A 263 -6.09 -24.99 15.67
C VAL A 263 -7.24 -25.56 14.85
N ARG A 264 -7.12 -26.83 14.46
CA ARG A 264 -8.08 -27.49 13.58
C ARG A 264 -9.30 -27.92 14.39
N VAL A 265 -10.46 -27.37 14.06
CA VAL A 265 -11.75 -27.66 14.74
C VAL A 265 -12.88 -27.92 13.75
N LEU A 266 -12.66 -27.63 12.47
CA LEU A 266 -13.60 -27.84 11.38
C LEU A 266 -13.05 -28.93 10.45
N GLY A 267 -13.88 -29.90 10.10
CA GLY A 267 -13.58 -30.91 9.11
C GLY A 267 -14.77 -31.09 8.17
N ARG A 268 -14.99 -32.33 7.72
CA ARG A 268 -16.17 -32.65 6.91
C ARG A 268 -17.45 -32.25 7.67
N CYS A 269 -18.33 -31.53 6.99
CA CYS A 269 -19.62 -31.03 7.52
C CYS A 269 -19.54 -29.95 8.62
N GLY A 270 -18.36 -29.41 8.94
CA GLY A 270 -18.17 -28.37 9.96
C GLY A 270 -17.47 -28.89 11.20
N GLY A 271 -17.85 -28.41 12.39
CA GLY A 271 -17.22 -28.77 13.64
C GLY A 271 -18.15 -28.67 14.84
N SER A 272 -17.83 -29.41 15.89
CA SER A 272 -18.63 -29.40 17.12
C SER A 272 -18.32 -28.16 17.96
N VAL A 273 -19.35 -27.60 18.60
CA VAL A 273 -19.16 -26.46 19.53
C VAL A 273 -18.19 -26.82 20.66
N SER A 274 -18.22 -28.06 21.15
CA SER A 274 -17.29 -28.54 22.18
C SER A 274 -15.83 -28.52 21.72
N ASP A 275 -15.54 -28.95 20.49
CA ASP A 275 -14.17 -28.94 19.96
C ASP A 275 -13.69 -27.50 19.72
N ILE A 276 -14.59 -26.62 19.28
CA ILE A 276 -14.30 -25.18 19.13
C ILE A 276 -13.99 -24.54 20.49
N VAL A 277 -14.78 -24.82 21.52
CA VAL A 277 -14.56 -24.29 22.89
C VAL A 277 -13.22 -24.76 23.46
N ASP A 278 -12.90 -26.05 23.34
CA ASP A 278 -11.60 -26.58 23.77
C ASP A 278 -10.45 -25.95 22.98
N GLY A 279 -10.62 -25.76 21.67
CA GLY A 279 -9.68 -25.04 20.81
C GLY A 279 -9.42 -23.61 21.26
N ILE A 280 -10.46 -22.86 21.66
CA ILE A 280 -10.33 -21.49 22.20
C ILE A 280 -9.52 -21.50 23.50
N VAL A 281 -9.87 -22.39 24.44
CA VAL A 281 -9.19 -22.50 25.73
C VAL A 281 -7.71 -22.81 25.52
N TRP A 282 -7.39 -23.81 24.71
CA TRP A 282 -6.01 -24.21 24.43
C TRP A 282 -5.21 -23.14 23.66
N ALA A 283 -5.83 -22.49 22.66
CA ALA A 283 -5.22 -21.40 21.90
C ALA A 283 -4.80 -20.23 22.80
N SER A 284 -5.60 -19.91 23.81
CA SER A 284 -5.32 -18.85 24.79
C SER A 284 -4.26 -19.23 25.85
N GLY A 285 -3.80 -20.48 25.86
CA GLY A 285 -2.85 -21.00 26.87
C GLY A 285 -3.51 -21.70 28.05
N GLY A 286 -4.81 -21.91 28.02
CA GLY A 286 -5.53 -22.75 28.97
C GLY A 286 -5.19 -24.24 28.80
N SER A 287 -5.52 -25.04 29.82
CA SER A 287 -5.34 -26.49 29.78
C SER A 287 -6.64 -27.18 29.37
N VAL A 288 -6.53 -28.19 28.50
CA VAL A 288 -7.64 -29.07 28.09
C VAL A 288 -7.28 -30.49 28.51
N SER A 289 -8.22 -31.22 29.11
CA SER A 289 -7.97 -32.59 29.58
C SER A 289 -7.56 -33.51 28.43
N GLY A 290 -6.46 -34.24 28.60
CA GLY A 290 -5.94 -35.17 27.59
C GLY A 290 -5.16 -34.51 26.44
N VAL A 291 -4.99 -33.19 26.45
CA VAL A 291 -4.25 -32.44 25.41
C VAL A 291 -2.98 -31.80 26.03
N PRO A 292 -1.80 -31.93 25.39
CA PRO A 292 -0.58 -31.28 25.87
C PRO A 292 -0.74 -29.76 25.99
N SER A 293 -0.06 -29.14 26.96
CA SER A 293 -0.07 -27.67 27.11
C SER A 293 0.46 -26.96 25.86
N ASN A 294 -0.19 -25.88 25.43
CA ASN A 294 0.25 -25.09 24.28
C ASN A 294 1.56 -24.32 24.61
N PRO A 295 2.69 -24.62 23.94
CA PRO A 295 3.94 -23.86 24.13
C PRO A 295 3.89 -22.47 23.47
N ASN A 296 2.91 -22.23 22.60
CA ASN A 296 2.75 -21.03 21.80
C ASN A 296 1.39 -20.35 22.05
N PRO A 297 1.04 -19.95 23.28
CA PRO A 297 -0.22 -19.28 23.55
C PRO A 297 -0.36 -18.01 22.69
N ALA A 298 -1.52 -17.85 22.08
CA ALA A 298 -1.79 -16.77 21.15
C ALA A 298 -2.23 -15.49 21.86
N ARG A 299 -1.86 -14.35 21.29
CA ARG A 299 -2.33 -13.02 21.73
C ARG A 299 -3.65 -12.64 21.06
N VAL A 300 -3.91 -13.20 19.88
CA VAL A 300 -5.10 -12.97 19.07
C VAL A 300 -5.65 -14.33 18.66
N ILE A 301 -6.96 -14.51 18.71
CA ILE A 301 -7.65 -15.69 18.22
C ILE A 301 -8.54 -15.25 17.07
N ASN A 302 -8.32 -15.82 15.88
CA ASN A 302 -9.19 -15.66 14.72
C ASN A 302 -10.17 -16.84 14.64
N MET A 303 -11.46 -16.53 14.51
CA MET A 303 -12.54 -17.51 14.33
C MET A 303 -13.38 -17.10 13.13
N SER A 304 -12.97 -17.52 11.93
CA SER A 304 -13.72 -17.28 10.69
C SER A 304 -14.81 -18.35 10.52
N LEU A 305 -15.62 -18.53 11.57
CA LEU A 305 -16.61 -19.58 11.66
C LEU A 305 -17.86 -19.10 12.40
N GLY A 306 -18.97 -19.80 12.21
CA GLY A 306 -20.23 -19.48 12.84
C GLY A 306 -21.32 -20.49 12.51
N GLY A 307 -22.47 -20.32 13.14
CA GLY A 307 -23.67 -21.11 12.89
C GLY A 307 -24.91 -20.30 13.26
N SER A 308 -26.09 -20.77 12.85
CA SER A 308 -27.34 -20.16 13.30
C SER A 308 -27.45 -20.30 14.82
N GLY A 309 -27.48 -19.17 15.52
CA GLY A 309 -27.83 -19.13 16.94
C GLY A 309 -29.27 -19.60 17.13
N ALA A 310 -29.51 -20.38 18.19
CA ALA A 310 -30.86 -20.71 18.64
C ALA A 310 -31.60 -19.48 19.17
#